data_AF-A0A0A9YRJ8-F1
#
_entry.id   AF-A0A0A9YRJ8-F1
#
_cell.length_a   1.000
_cell.length_b   1.000
_cell.length_c   1.000
_cell.angle_alpha   90.00
_cell.angle_beta   90.00
_cell.angle_gamma   90.00
#
_symmetry.space_group_name_H-M   'P 1'
#
loop_
_entity.id
_entity.type
_entity.pdbx_description
1 polymer ?
#
loop_
_entity_poly.entity_id
_entity_poly.type
_entity_poly.pdbx_seq_one_letter_code
_entity_poly.pdbx_strand_id
1 'polypeptide(L)'
;MLLQATPTTKDLTSSHLLTKKKTFHHLKALLTIVVRILDHYKQLVNRHTTLLKMDNNLNHQKLQILSWNARSIRNKCSELEHVVHNELKADVILIQETWLKTNQKLKIKGYDSFRLDSDDPRKGLAILVNDNLRTELVKSNVRGL
;
A
#
# COMPACT_ATOMS: atom_id res chain seq x y z
N MET A 1 34.05 5.19 -45.81
CA MET A 1 32.80 4.40 -45.91
C MET A 1 32.70 3.57 -44.63
N LEU A 2 31.98 4.05 -43.61
CA LEU A 2 31.90 3.43 -42.29
C LEU A 2 30.68 2.49 -42.24
N LEU A 3 30.92 1.18 -42.06
CA LEU A 3 29.86 0.21 -41.77
C LEU A 3 29.28 0.47 -40.37
N GLN A 4 27.97 0.67 -40.27
CA GLN A 4 27.25 0.64 -39.00
C GLN A 4 26.87 -0.82 -38.67
N ALA A 5 27.31 -1.29 -37.49
CA ALA A 5 26.93 -2.60 -36.96
C ALA A 5 25.50 -2.54 -36.40
N THR A 6 24.66 -3.50 -36.77
CA THR A 6 23.32 -3.68 -36.21
C THR A 6 23.39 -4.42 -34.87
N PRO A 7 22.58 -4.05 -33.85
CA PRO A 7 22.58 -4.76 -32.57
C PRO A 7 21.85 -6.09 -32.72
N THR A 8 22.55 -7.18 -32.39
CA THR A 8 22.05 -8.56 -32.36
C THR A 8 20.93 -8.78 -31.32
N THR A 9 19.93 -9.57 -31.70
CA THR A 9 18.68 -9.94 -31.02
C THR A 9 18.78 -10.57 -29.62
N LYS A 10 19.98 -10.70 -29.02
CA LYS A 10 20.19 -11.33 -27.69
C LYS A 10 19.97 -10.40 -26.49
N ASP A 11 20.01 -9.07 -26.68
CA ASP A 11 19.85 -8.11 -25.57
C ASP A 11 18.38 -7.82 -25.18
N LEU A 12 17.45 -8.03 -26.11
CA LEU A 12 16.01 -7.79 -25.86
C LEU A 12 15.35 -8.89 -25.02
N THR A 13 15.83 -10.13 -25.10
CA THR A 13 15.27 -11.25 -24.31
C THR A 13 15.71 -11.21 -22.85
N SER A 14 16.97 -10.86 -22.60
CA SER A 14 17.55 -10.76 -21.25
C SER A 14 16.92 -9.62 -20.44
N SER A 15 16.72 -8.46 -21.06
CA SER A 15 16.02 -7.33 -20.44
C SER A 15 14.55 -7.68 -20.15
N HIS A 16 13.84 -8.32 -21.07
CA HIS A 16 12.44 -8.70 -20.87
C HIS A 16 12.25 -9.76 -19.76
N LEU A 17 13.17 -10.73 -19.65
CA LEU A 17 13.20 -11.72 -18.57
C LEU A 17 13.52 -11.09 -17.21
N LEU A 18 14.43 -10.12 -17.18
CA LEU A 18 14.76 -9.37 -15.97
C LEU A 18 13.58 -8.52 -15.47
N THR A 19 12.84 -7.90 -16.39
CA THR A 19 11.61 -7.16 -16.06
C THR A 19 10.56 -8.11 -15.51
N LYS A 20 10.30 -9.26 -16.16
CA LYS A 20 9.34 -10.27 -15.65
C LYS A 20 9.73 -10.79 -14.25
N LYS A 21 11.01 -11.06 -14.00
CA LYS A 21 11.51 -11.46 -12.67
C LYS A 21 11.30 -10.37 -11.61
N LYS A 22 11.56 -9.09 -11.93
CA LYS A 22 11.33 -7.96 -11.01
C LYS A 22 9.84 -7.78 -10.71
N THR A 23 8.96 -7.88 -11.71
CA THR A 23 7.51 -7.80 -11.54
C THR A 23 7.00 -8.93 -10.65
N PHE A 24 7.49 -10.16 -10.85
CA PHE A 24 7.14 -11.31 -10.02
C PHE A 24 7.57 -11.13 -8.56
N HIS A 25 8.75 -10.54 -8.32
CA HIS A 25 9.24 -10.28 -6.97
C HIS A 25 8.41 -9.22 -6.23
N HIS A 26 7.94 -8.19 -6.95
CA HIS A 26 7.05 -7.16 -6.39
C HIS A 26 5.66 -7.73 -6.08
N LEU A 27 5.08 -8.53 -6.99
CA LEU A 27 3.82 -9.24 -6.72
C LEU A 27 3.93 -10.18 -5.52
N LYS A 28 5.04 -10.90 -5.38
CA LYS A 28 5.28 -11.81 -4.25
C LYS A 28 5.39 -11.04 -2.93
N ALA A 29 6.07 -9.89 -2.92
CA ALA A 29 6.15 -9.02 -1.76
C ALA A 29 4.76 -8.45 -1.38
N LEU A 30 3.98 -8.01 -2.36
CA LEU A 30 2.62 -7.49 -2.17
C LEU A 30 1.68 -8.58 -1.62
N LEU A 31 1.71 -9.77 -2.20
CA LEU A 31 0.95 -10.93 -1.71
C LEU A 31 1.35 -11.29 -0.28
N THR A 32 2.64 -11.22 0.05
CA THR A 32 3.14 -11.48 1.41
C THR A 32 2.63 -10.44 2.41
N ILE A 33 2.63 -9.16 2.04
CA ILE A 33 2.11 -8.07 2.88
C ILE A 33 0.59 -8.25 3.09
N VAL A 34 -0.17 -8.52 2.03
CA VAL A 34 -1.63 -8.75 2.12
C VAL A 34 -1.93 -9.96 2.99
N VAL A 35 -1.24 -11.09 2.79
CA VAL A 35 -1.41 -12.29 3.63
C VAL A 35 -1.08 -11.98 5.09
N ARG A 36 -0.03 -11.21 5.39
CA ARG A 36 0.32 -10.82 6.76
C ARG A 36 -0.70 -9.87 7.40
N ILE A 37 -1.23 -8.91 6.65
CA ILE A 37 -2.30 -8.01 7.14
C ILE A 37 -3.56 -8.83 7.45
N LEU A 38 -3.94 -9.74 6.55
CA LEU A 38 -5.09 -10.63 6.76
C LEU A 38 -4.87 -11.58 7.94
N ASP A 39 -3.66 -12.11 8.11
CA ASP A 39 -3.34 -12.99 9.25
C ASP A 39 -3.33 -12.21 10.57
N HIS A 40 -2.74 -11.02 10.59
CA HIS A 40 -2.78 -10.14 11.75
C HIS A 40 -4.21 -9.71 12.10
N TYR A 41 -5.03 -9.40 11.09
CA TYR A 41 -6.45 -9.12 11.27
C TYR A 41 -7.21 -10.33 11.83
N LYS A 42 -6.95 -11.55 11.32
CA LYS A 42 -7.51 -12.78 11.90
C LYS A 42 -7.08 -12.98 13.35
N GLN A 43 -5.83 -12.73 13.69
CA GLN A 43 -5.33 -12.81 15.08
C GLN A 43 -5.92 -11.73 15.98
N LEU A 44 -6.14 -10.51 15.48
CA LEU A 44 -6.85 -9.43 16.16
C LEU A 44 -8.30 -9.81 16.41
N VAL A 45 -9.02 -10.27 15.38
CA VAL A 45 -10.40 -10.75 15.50
C VAL A 45 -10.47 -11.89 16.49
N ASN A 46 -9.60 -12.91 16.45
CA ASN A 46 -9.64 -14.02 17.42
C ASN A 46 -9.39 -13.58 18.87
N ARG A 47 -8.50 -12.61 19.09
CA ARG A 47 -8.27 -11.99 20.41
C ARG A 47 -9.50 -11.21 20.87
N HIS A 48 -10.11 -10.44 19.97
CA HIS A 48 -11.36 -9.75 20.24
C HIS A 48 -12.52 -10.72 20.45
N THR A 49 -12.69 -11.79 19.68
CA THR A 49 -13.75 -12.81 19.85
C THR A 49 -13.63 -13.52 21.20
N THR A 50 -12.42 -13.68 21.74
CA THR A 50 -12.20 -14.24 23.08
C THR A 50 -12.62 -13.25 24.17
N LEU A 51 -12.46 -11.94 23.94
CA LEU A 51 -12.89 -10.86 24.84
C LEU A 51 -14.39 -10.49 24.67
N LEU A 52 -14.94 -10.62 23.47
CA LEU A 52 -16.34 -10.33 23.10
C LEU A 52 -17.31 -11.40 23.58
N LYS A 53 -16.83 -12.61 23.89
CA LYS A 53 -17.64 -13.59 24.65
C LYS A 53 -18.07 -13.07 26.03
N MET A 54 -17.47 -11.97 26.52
CA MET A 54 -17.88 -11.30 27.75
C MET A 54 -18.78 -10.06 27.53
N ASP A 55 -19.02 -9.59 26.31
CA ASP A 55 -19.81 -8.37 26.08
C ASP A 55 -20.66 -8.43 24.80
N ASN A 56 -21.88 -8.96 24.95
CA ASN A 56 -22.81 -9.23 23.86
C ASN A 56 -23.53 -7.99 23.30
N ASN A 57 -23.08 -6.76 23.63
CA ASN A 57 -23.74 -5.51 23.22
C ASN A 57 -22.83 -4.52 22.45
N LEU A 58 -21.68 -4.97 21.94
CA LEU A 58 -20.88 -4.14 21.04
C LEU A 58 -21.35 -4.35 19.60
N ASN A 59 -22.14 -3.41 19.11
CA ASN A 59 -22.30 -3.14 17.67
C ASN A 59 -20.89 -2.98 17.07
N HIS A 60 -20.30 -4.08 16.60
CA HIS A 60 -18.97 -4.09 16.01
C HIS A 60 -19.04 -3.32 14.69
N GLN A 61 -18.75 -2.02 14.75
CA GLN A 61 -18.55 -1.19 13.56
C GLN A 61 -17.46 -1.89 12.72
N LYS A 62 -17.85 -2.33 11.53
CA LYS A 62 -16.97 -3.10 10.64
C LYS A 62 -15.93 -2.16 10.06
N LEU A 63 -14.67 -2.34 10.42
CA LEU A 63 -13.54 -1.59 9.87
C LEU A 63 -13.47 -1.78 8.34
N GLN A 64 -13.50 -0.68 7.58
CA GLN A 64 -13.41 -0.69 6.12
C GLN A 64 -12.01 -0.32 5.64
N ILE A 65 -11.33 -1.26 4.97
CA ILE A 65 -9.97 -1.06 4.45
C ILE A 65 -10.00 -1.02 2.92
N LEU A 66 -9.53 0.08 2.33
CA LEU A 66 -9.28 0.22 0.90
C LEU A 66 -7.80 -0.06 0.62
N SER A 67 -7.49 -0.88 -0.39
CA SER A 67 -6.12 -1.07 -0.86
C SER A 67 -6.04 -0.74 -2.35
N TRP A 68 -5.11 0.12 -2.73
CA TRP A 68 -5.02 0.67 -4.07
C TRP A 68 -3.58 0.90 -4.53
N ASN A 69 -3.22 0.29 -5.65
CA ASN A 69 -2.00 0.66 -6.37
C ASN A 69 -2.30 1.88 -7.26
N ALA A 70 -1.79 3.05 -6.85
CA ALA A 70 -2.13 4.31 -7.49
C ALA A 70 -1.40 4.53 -8.81
N ARG A 71 -0.22 3.94 -9.04
CA ARG A 71 0.67 4.29 -10.16
C ARG A 71 0.81 5.82 -10.31
N SER A 72 1.34 6.47 -9.29
CA SER A 72 1.25 7.91 -9.02
C SER A 72 -0.08 8.37 -8.42
N ILE A 73 -0.02 8.86 -7.18
CA ILE A 73 -1.17 9.47 -6.50
C ILE A 73 -1.34 10.97 -6.85
N ARG A 74 -0.33 11.61 -7.43
CA ARG A 74 -0.20 13.07 -7.53
C ARG A 74 -1.43 13.77 -8.14
N ASN A 75 -2.01 13.18 -9.18
CA ASN A 75 -3.14 13.77 -9.89
C ASN A 75 -4.49 13.13 -9.52
N LYS A 76 -4.52 12.32 -8.45
CA LYS A 76 -5.70 11.54 -8.06
C LYS A 76 -6.19 11.81 -6.64
N CYS A 77 -5.56 12.76 -5.93
CA CYS A 77 -5.96 13.11 -4.57
C CYS A 77 -7.43 13.58 -4.51
N SER A 78 -7.86 14.42 -5.45
CA SER A 78 -9.26 14.92 -5.48
C SER A 78 -10.27 13.82 -5.76
N GLU A 79 -9.93 12.87 -6.64
CA GLU A 79 -10.77 11.71 -6.94
C GLU A 79 -10.85 10.79 -5.72
N LEU A 80 -9.71 10.51 -5.10
CA LEU A 80 -9.65 9.72 -3.86
C LEU A 80 -10.50 10.37 -2.76
N GLU A 81 -10.38 11.68 -2.56
CA GLU A 81 -11.16 12.43 -1.58
C GLU A 81 -12.67 12.33 -1.83
N HIS A 82 -13.10 12.41 -3.10
CA HIS A 82 -14.49 12.20 -3.47
C HIS A 82 -14.99 10.78 -3.11
N VAL A 83 -14.25 9.76 -3.53
CA VAL A 83 -14.61 8.35 -3.33
C VAL A 83 -14.70 8.00 -1.84
N VAL A 84 -13.74 8.46 -1.03
CA VAL A 84 -13.69 8.08 0.39
C VAL A 84 -14.77 8.77 1.21
N HIS A 85 -15.17 9.99 0.84
CA HIS A 85 -16.21 10.72 1.58
C HIS A 85 -17.63 10.39 1.12
N ASN A 86 -17.83 10.10 -0.17
CA ASN A 86 -19.18 9.97 -0.73
C ASN A 86 -19.58 8.52 -1.03
N GLU A 87 -18.63 7.62 -1.29
CA GLU A 87 -18.93 6.28 -1.81
C GLU A 87 -18.54 5.15 -0.84
N LEU A 88 -17.26 5.08 -0.45
CA LEU A 88 -16.70 3.89 0.22
C LEU A 88 -16.60 4.01 1.74
N LYS A 89 -16.57 5.23 2.29
CA LYS A 89 -16.38 5.50 3.74
C LYS A 89 -15.26 4.67 4.36
N ALA A 90 -14.10 4.65 3.71
CA ALA A 90 -12.96 3.87 4.17
C ALA A 90 -12.45 4.36 5.54
N ASP A 91 -12.07 3.46 6.42
CA ASP A 91 -11.42 3.78 7.69
C ASP A 91 -9.90 3.83 7.54
N VAL A 92 -9.37 2.93 6.72
CA VAL A 92 -7.94 2.81 6.42
C VAL A 92 -7.75 2.67 4.91
N ILE A 93 -6.80 3.40 4.34
CA ILE A 93 -6.48 3.36 2.92
C ILE A 93 -5.00 3.02 2.76
N LEU A 94 -4.71 1.90 2.11
CA LEU A 94 -3.37 1.44 1.78
C LEU A 94 -3.06 1.81 0.33
N ILE A 95 -2.07 2.66 0.11
CA ILE A 95 -1.71 3.13 -1.22
C ILE A 95 -0.31 2.60 -1.58
N GLN A 96 -0.22 1.88 -2.69
CA GLN A 96 1.05 1.45 -3.27
C GLN A 96 1.41 2.26 -4.51
N GLU A 97 2.70 2.28 -4.86
CA GLU A 97 3.22 3.01 -6.02
C GLU A 97 2.78 4.48 -5.98
N THR A 98 2.95 5.11 -4.81
CA THR A 98 2.59 6.52 -4.60
C THR A 98 3.41 7.44 -5.52
N TRP A 99 4.67 7.05 -5.79
CA TRP A 99 5.68 7.79 -6.55
C TRP A 99 5.94 9.20 -5.99
N LEU A 100 5.64 9.38 -4.70
CA LEU A 100 5.89 10.62 -4.01
C LEU A 100 7.33 10.68 -3.51
N LYS A 101 7.86 11.91 -3.50
CA LYS A 101 9.13 12.23 -2.85
C LYS A 101 8.88 12.87 -1.48
N THR A 102 9.91 12.88 -0.64
CA THR A 102 9.86 13.41 0.72
C THR A 102 9.39 14.87 0.79
N ASN A 103 9.69 15.68 -0.24
CA ASN A 103 9.26 17.07 -0.33
C ASN A 103 7.80 17.25 -0.78
N GLN A 104 7.11 16.18 -1.18
CA GLN A 104 5.73 16.23 -1.65
C GLN A 104 4.79 15.90 -0.50
N LYS A 105 3.57 16.42 -0.56
CA LYS A 105 2.55 16.17 0.48
C LYS A 105 1.46 15.25 -0.06
N LEU A 106 0.97 14.37 0.80
CA LEU A 106 -0.25 13.60 0.60
C LEU A 106 -1.18 13.94 1.75
N LYS A 107 -2.23 14.70 1.46
CA LYS A 107 -3.24 15.12 2.43
C LYS A 107 -4.61 14.81 1.86
N ILE A 108 -5.42 14.13 2.66
CA ILE A 108 -6.85 13.91 2.42
C ILE A 108 -7.54 14.38 3.70
N LYS A 109 -8.59 15.18 3.59
CA LYS A 109 -9.26 15.74 4.76
C LYS A 109 -9.84 14.62 5.64
N GLY A 110 -9.65 14.71 6.95
CA GLY A 110 -10.14 13.69 7.90
C GLY A 110 -9.28 12.42 7.97
N TYR A 111 -8.08 12.43 7.39
CA TYR A 111 -7.15 11.31 7.47
C TYR A 111 -5.74 11.74 7.88
N ASP A 112 -5.16 10.99 8.81
CA ASP A 112 -3.73 11.00 9.08
C ASP A 112 -2.98 10.19 8.03
N SER A 113 -1.81 10.69 7.62
CA SER A 113 -1.01 10.13 6.53
C SER A 113 0.33 9.63 7.03
N PHE A 114 0.56 8.32 6.94
CA PHE A 114 1.82 7.65 7.25
C PHE A 114 2.46 7.18 5.95
N ARG A 115 3.74 7.49 5.73
CA ARG A 115 4.40 7.25 4.44
C ARG A 115 5.73 6.54 4.58
N LEU A 116 6.03 5.73 3.57
CA LEU A 116 7.36 5.22 3.29
C LEU A 116 7.69 5.58 1.84
N ASP A 117 8.44 6.67 1.69
CA ASP A 117 8.90 7.13 0.38
C ASP A 117 10.11 6.33 -0.09
N SER A 118 10.41 6.42 -1.38
CA SER A 118 11.53 5.72 -2.00
C SER A 118 12.26 6.60 -3.02
N ASP A 119 13.58 6.43 -3.10
CA ASP A 119 14.40 7.06 -4.12
C ASP A 119 14.10 6.51 -5.51
N ASP A 120 13.69 5.25 -5.61
CA ASP A 120 13.12 4.67 -6.82
C ASP A 120 11.82 5.42 -7.22
N PRO A 121 11.76 6.04 -8.42
CA PRO A 121 10.64 6.88 -8.84
C PRO A 121 9.33 6.10 -9.02
N ARG A 122 9.37 4.76 -9.04
CA ARG A 122 8.17 3.92 -9.22
C ARG A 122 7.74 3.18 -7.96
N LYS A 123 8.32 3.51 -6.80
CA LYS A 123 7.99 2.92 -5.51
C LYS A 123 7.37 3.96 -4.58
N GLY A 124 7.05 3.52 -3.36
CA GLY A 124 6.47 4.34 -2.31
C GLY A 124 5.17 3.73 -1.79
N LEU A 125 4.95 3.86 -0.49
CA LEU A 125 3.76 3.40 0.23
C LEU A 125 3.18 4.55 1.04
N ALA A 126 1.85 4.58 1.16
CA ALA A 126 1.17 5.41 2.13
C ALA A 126 0.06 4.60 2.82
N ILE A 127 -0.17 4.91 4.08
CA ILE A 127 -1.31 4.45 4.87
C ILE A 127 -2.03 5.73 5.30
N LEU A 128 -3.28 5.88 4.88
CA LEU A 128 -4.17 6.91 5.39
C LEU A 128 -5.09 6.28 6.41
N VAL A 129 -5.26 6.89 7.57
CA VAL A 129 -6.18 6.42 8.61
C VAL A 129 -7.12 7.55 9.00
N ASN A 130 -8.41 7.26 9.04
CA ASN A 130 -9.43 8.21 9.47
C ASN A 130 -9.05 8.76 10.85
N ASP A 131 -9.05 10.08 11.00
CA ASP A 131 -8.56 10.78 12.21
C ASP A 131 -9.42 10.51 13.46
N ASN A 132 -10.62 9.95 13.28
CA ASN A 132 -11.47 9.47 14.37
C ASN A 132 -11.00 8.13 14.95
N LEU A 133 -10.07 7.44 14.28
CA LEU A 133 -9.48 6.20 14.77
C LEU A 133 -8.19 6.48 15.52
N ARG A 134 -8.13 6.01 16.77
CA ARG A 134 -6.90 6.06 17.55
C ARG A 134 -5.84 5.16 16.91
N THR A 135 -4.75 5.77 16.46
CA THR A 135 -3.62 5.07 15.85
C THR A 135 -2.34 5.28 16.64
N GLU A 136 -1.46 4.27 16.57
CA GLU A 136 -0.11 4.33 17.14
C GLU A 136 0.90 3.80 16.11
N LEU A 137 1.92 4.59 15.82
CA LEU A 137 3.00 4.17 14.93
C LEU A 137 4.02 3.34 15.72
N VAL A 138 3.98 2.03 15.54
CA VAL A 138 4.94 1.11 16.16
C VAL A 138 6.16 0.94 15.24
N LYS A 139 7.29 1.55 15.60
CA LYS A 139 8.59 1.26 14.95
C LYS A 139 9.08 -0.10 15.43
N SER A 140 9.02 -1.11 14.58
CA SER A 140 9.64 -2.41 14.86
C SER A 140 10.95 -2.56 14.10
N ASN A 141 12.03 -2.84 14.82
CA ASN A 141 13.30 -3.30 14.24
C ASN A 141 13.13 -4.74 13.76
N VAL A 142 12.32 -4.96 12.73
CA VAL A 142 12.21 -6.29 12.11
C VAL A 142 13.45 -6.46 11.22
N ARG A 143 14.50 -7.04 11.80
CA ARG A 143 15.68 -7.48 11.04
C ARG A 143 15.24 -8.61 10.09
N GLY A 144 15.50 -8.46 8.79
CA GLY A 144 15.36 -9.56 7.82
C GLY A 144 14.32 -9.38 6.70
N LEU A 145 14.03 -8.15 6.26
CA LEU A 145 13.44 -7.89 4.93
C LEU A 145 14.51 -7.42 3.95
#